data_AF-A0A2H0IP70-F1
#
_entry.id   AF-A0A2H0IP70-F1
#
_cell.length_a   1.000
_cell.length_b   1.000
_cell.length_c   1.000
_cell.angle_alpha   90.00
_cell.angle_beta   90.00
_cell.angle_gamma   90.00
#
_symmetry.space_group_name_H-M   'P 1'
#
loop_
_entity.id
_entity.type
_entity.pdbx_description
1 polymer ?
#
loop_
_entity_poly.entity_id
_entity_poly.type
_entity_poly.pdbx_seq_one_letter_code
_entity_poly.pdbx_strand_id
1 'polypeptide(L)' 'MIMGTAQLKEELHQYIEQGDKRLLNMMQAIAKAYFEEDFTLPGNPMSVEDYKNKIREAKSNVAAGHFTTQEDLEKEMEQW' A
#
# COMPACT_ATOMS: atom_id res chain seq x y z
N MET A 1 23.63 22.78 -14.33
CA MET A 1 24.17 22.35 -13.02
C MET A 1 23.03 21.70 -12.26
N ILE A 2 23.20 20.44 -11.82
CA ILE A 2 22.23 19.79 -10.94
C ILE A 2 22.46 20.41 -9.56
N MET A 3 21.44 21.08 -9.01
CA MET A 3 21.51 21.61 -7.65
C MET A 3 21.72 20.46 -6.66
N GLY A 4 22.66 20.64 -5.73
CA GLY A 4 22.91 19.63 -4.70
C GLY A 4 21.73 19.55 -3.73
N THR A 5 21.50 18.39 -3.13
CA THR A 5 20.38 18.15 -2.20
C THR A 5 20.30 19.17 -1.07
N ALA A 6 21.45 19.68 -0.59
CA ALA A 6 21.49 20.72 0.44
C ALA A 6 20.93 22.07 -0.04
N GLN A 7 21.25 22.48 -1.27
CA GLN A 7 20.76 23.72 -1.87
C GLN A 7 19.25 23.65 -2.13
N LEU A 8 18.77 22.50 -2.60
CA LEU A 8 17.34 22.28 -2.81
C LEU A 8 16.53 22.37 -1.51
N LYS A 9 17.06 21.82 -0.40
CA LYS A 9 16.41 21.93 0.91
C LYS A 9 16.32 23.38 1.38
N GLU A 10 17.40 24.14 1.23
CA GLU A 10 17.45 25.55 1.60
C GLU A 10 16.40 26.37 0.82
N GLU A 11 16.31 26.18 -0.49
CA GLU A 11 15.30 26.86 -1.32
C GLU A 11 13.86 26.50 -0.92
N LEU A 12 13.58 25.22 -0.65
CA LEU A 12 12.27 24.79 -0.18
C LEU A 12 11.90 25.41 1.17
N HIS A 13 12.85 25.50 2.10
CA HIS A 13 12.64 26.21 3.36
C HIS A 13 12.27 27.68 3.13
N GLN A 14 12.96 28.37 2.22
CA GLN A 14 12.65 29.76 1.90
C GLN A 14 11.24 29.95 1.31
N TYR A 15 10.77 29.01 0.48
CA TYR A 15 9.40 29.03 -0.05
C TYR A 15 8.35 28.75 1.02
N ILE A 16 8.67 27.97 2.05
CA ILE A 16 7.79 27.73 3.19
C ILE A 16 7.66 29.01 4.04
N GLU A 17 8.78 29.69 4.32
CA GLU A 17 8.77 30.92 5.14
C GLU A 17 8.00 32.08 4.47
N GLN A 18 8.05 32.16 3.14
CA GLN A 18 7.43 33.25 2.37
C GLN A 18 6.05 32.89 1.80
N GLY A 19 5.65 31.62 1.91
CA GLY A 19 4.49 31.09 1.24
C GLY A 19 3.16 31.55 1.85
N ASP A 20 2.17 31.81 0.99
CA ASP A 20 0.81 32.02 1.45
C ASP A 20 0.14 30.69 1.86
N LYS A 21 -1.01 30.78 2.54
CA LYS A 21 -1.74 29.60 3.01
C LYS A 21 -2.07 28.61 1.88
N ARG A 22 -2.33 29.12 0.67
CA ARG A 22 -2.66 28.28 -0.49
C ARG A 22 -1.45 27.45 -0.93
N LEU A 23 -0.29 28.09 -1.07
CA LEU A 23 0.96 27.44 -1.43
C LEU A 23 1.37 26.41 -0.38
N LEU A 24 1.29 26.76 0.90
CA LEU A 24 1.62 25.85 2.01
C LEU A 24 0.72 24.62 2.04
N ASN A 25 -0.58 24.79 1.84
CA ASN A 25 -1.53 23.67 1.76
C ASN A 25 -1.21 22.74 0.59
N MET A 26 -0.83 23.30 -0.56
CA MET A 26 -0.46 22.51 -1.74
C MET A 26 0.84 21.74 -1.50
N MET A 27 1.87 22.39 -0.96
CA MET A 27 3.14 21.74 -0.61
C MET A 27 2.93 20.63 0.42
N GLN A 28 2.08 20.86 1.43
CA GLN A 28 1.72 19.86 2.42
C GLN A 28 1.03 18.65 1.78
N ALA A 29 0.08 18.87 0.86
CA ALA A 29 -0.63 17.78 0.20
C ALA A 29 0.32 16.94 -0.67
N ILE A 30 1.24 17.58 -1.40
CA ILE A 30 2.24 16.88 -2.22
C ILE A 30 3.21 16.09 -1.34
N ALA A 31 3.72 16.71 -0.27
CA ALA A 31 4.60 16.03 0.67
C ALA A 31 3.89 14.84 1.33
N LYS A 32 2.65 15.02 1.76
CA LYS A 32 1.82 13.93 2.30
C LYS A 32 1.67 12.80 1.29
N ALA A 33 1.27 13.08 0.05
CA ALA A 33 1.13 12.05 -0.98
C ALA A 33 2.47 11.35 -1.32
N TYR A 34 3.60 12.03 -1.16
CA TYR A 34 4.93 11.45 -1.38
C TYR A 34 5.37 10.54 -0.22
N PHE A 35 4.97 10.86 1.02
CA PHE A 35 5.31 10.10 2.23
C PHE A 35 4.22 9.12 2.67
N GLU A 36 2.99 9.28 2.19
CA GLU A 36 1.94 8.27 2.20
C GLU A 36 2.37 7.22 1.18
N GLU A 37 3.18 6.27 1.66
CA GLU A 37 3.43 5.04 0.94
C GLU A 37 2.06 4.41 0.59
N ASP A 38 1.82 4.19 -0.69
CA ASP A 38 0.67 3.45 -1.19
C ASP A 38 0.85 1.96 -0.84
N PHE A 39 0.70 1.62 0.44
CA PHE A 39 0.73 0.25 0.97
C PHE A 39 -0.58 -0.16 1.66
N THR A 40 -1.61 0.67 1.64
CA THR A 40 -2.91 0.26 2.19
C THR A 40 -3.83 -0.27 1.09
N LEU A 41 -3.46 -1.42 0.52
CA LEU A 41 -4.51 -2.40 0.28
C LEU A 41 -5.26 -2.53 1.62
N PRO A 42 -6.60 -2.40 1.67
CA PRO A 42 -7.32 -2.43 2.94
C PRO A 42 -6.95 -3.70 3.72
N GLY A 43 -6.36 -3.52 4.90
CA GLY A 43 -5.86 -4.62 5.74
C GLY A 43 -4.62 -4.24 6.55
N ASN A 44 -4.30 -5.06 7.55
CA ASN A 44 -3.05 -4.95 8.29
C ASN A 44 -1.92 -5.67 7.53
N PRO A 45 -0.69 -5.14 7.52
CA PRO A 45 0.47 -5.84 6.97
C PRO A 45 0.59 -7.24 7.58
N MET A 46 0.69 -8.26 6.73
CA MET A 46 0.84 -9.64 7.17
C MET A 46 2.27 -9.86 7.69
N SER A 47 2.42 -10.43 8.89
CA SER A 47 3.74 -10.80 9.37
C SER A 47 4.27 -12.03 8.61
N VAL A 48 5.60 -12.23 8.64
CA VAL A 48 6.23 -13.43 8.06
C VAL A 48 5.70 -14.71 8.70
N GLU A 49 5.35 -14.68 9.98
CA GLU A 49 4.81 -15.86 10.66
C GLU A 49 3.36 -16.12 10.24
N ASP A 50 2.53 -15.08 10.11
CA ASP A 50 1.17 -15.21 9.59
C ASP A 50 1.17 -15.79 8.17
N TYR A 51 2.10 -15.35 7.34
CA TYR A 51 2.28 -15.89 5.98
C TYR A 51 2.62 -17.39 6.00
N LYS A 52 3.58 -17.80 6.84
CA LYS A 52 3.93 -19.21 7.00
C LYS A 52 2.75 -20.03 7.52
N ASN A 53 1.97 -19.50 8.46
CA ASN A 53 0.79 -20.15 8.99
C ASN A 53 -0.29 -20.33 7.92
N LYS A 54 -0.56 -19.31 7.10
CA LYS A 54 -1.49 -19.43 5.95
C LYS A 54 -1.07 -20.50 4.96
N ILE A 55 0.23 -20.64 4.68
CA ILE A 55 0.73 -21.72 3.80
C ILE A 55 0.49 -23.10 4.42
N ARG A 56 0.76 -23.26 5.73
CA ARG A 56 0.54 -24.53 6.43
C ARG A 56 -0.94 -24.91 6.44
N GLU A 57 -1.80 -23.95 6.72
CA GLU A 57 -3.25 -24.12 6.72
C GLU A 57 -3.77 -24.48 5.32
N ALA A 58 -3.35 -23.75 4.28
CA ALA A 58 -3.73 -24.06 2.91
C ALA A 58 -3.33 -25.47 2.49
N LYS A 59 -2.12 -25.92 2.86
CA LYS A 59 -1.68 -27.30 2.62
C LYS A 59 -2.52 -28.32 3.37
N SER A 60 -2.89 -28.02 4.62
CA SER A 60 -3.76 -28.87 5.43
C SER A 60 -5.15 -28.99 4.82
N ASN A 61 -5.73 -27.88 4.35
CA ASN A 61 -7.04 -27.85 3.70
C ASN A 61 -7.04 -28.68 2.42
N VAL A 62 -6.03 -28.52 1.56
CA VAL A 62 -5.88 -29.35 0.35
C VAL A 62 -5.78 -30.83 0.71
N ALA A 63 -4.97 -31.19 1.71
CA ALA A 63 -4.81 -32.58 2.15
C ALA A 63 -6.10 -33.17 2.75
N ALA A 64 -6.92 -32.34 3.40
CA ALA A 64 -8.21 -32.71 3.96
C ALA A 64 -9.34 -32.76 2.91
N GLY A 65 -9.06 -32.42 1.66
CA GLY A 65 -10.08 -32.34 0.60
C GLY A 65 -10.94 -31.07 0.66
N HIS A 66 -10.57 -30.09 1.49
CA HIS A 66 -11.23 -28.79 1.60
C HIS A 66 -10.69 -27.83 0.51
N PHE A 67 -11.02 -28.13 -0.74
CA PHE A 67 -10.74 -27.27 -1.88
C PHE A 67 -11.98 -27.19 -2.77
N THR A 68 -12.13 -26.07 -3.45
CA THR A 68 -13.15 -25.88 -4.48
C THR A 68 -12.45 -25.94 -5.82
N THR A 69 -12.93 -26.78 -6.73
CA THR A 69 -12.42 -26.80 -8.10
C THR A 69 -13.03 -25.66 -8.91
N GLN A 70 -12.44 -25.38 -10.07
CA GLN A 70 -13.04 -24.44 -11.01
C GLN A 70 -14.44 -24.89 -11.45
N GLU A 71 -14.65 -26.20 -11.67
CA GLU A 71 -15.95 -26.75 -12.05
C GLU A 71 -16.99 -26.56 -10.93
N ASP A 72 -16.59 -26.70 -9.66
CA ASP A 72 -17.46 -26.45 -8.52
C ASP A 72 -17.88 -24.97 -8.46
N LEU A 73 -16.94 -24.04 -8.72
CA LEU A 73 -17.23 -22.61 -8.79
C LEU A 73 -18.18 -22.27 -9.94
N GLU A 74 -17.97 -22.85 -11.12
CA GLU A 74 -18.84 -22.64 -12.29
C GLU A 74 -20.28 -23.09 -12.00
N LYS A 75 -20.46 -24.23 -11.31
CA LYS A 75 -21.79 -24.71 -10.88
C LYS A 75 -22.44 -23.82 -9.81
N GLU A 76 -21.66 -23.32 -8.85
CA GLU A 76 -22.17 -22.40 -7.82
C GLU A 76 -22.63 -21.07 -8.42
N MET A 77 -21.90 -20.55 -9.42
CA MET A 77 -22.25 -19.31 -10.12
C MET A 77 -23.56 -19.42 -10.92
N GLU A 78 -23.92 -20.60 -11.42
CA GLU A 78 -25.21 -20.83 -12.09
C GLU A 78 -26.42 -20.70 -11.13
N GLN A 79 -26.19 -20.80 -9.82
CA GLN A 79 -27.22 -20.71 -8.78
C GLN A 79 -27.37 -19.31 -8.16
N TRP A 80 -26.58 -18.33 -8.60
CA TRP A 80 -26.65 -16.93 -8.15
C TRP A 80 -27.48 -16.06 -9.10
#